data_AF-A0A2Z5U375-F1
#
_entry.id   AF-A0A2Z5U375-F1
#
_cell.length_a   1.000
_cell.length_b   1.000
_cell.length_c   1.000
_cell.angle_alpha   90.00
_cell.angle_beta   90.00
_cell.angle_gamma   90.00
#
_symmetry.space_group_name_H-M   'P 1'
#
loop_
_entity.id
_entity.type
_entity.pdbx_description
1 polymer ?
#
loop_
_entity_poly.entity_id
_entity_poly.type
_entity_poly.pdbx_seq_one_letter_code
_entity_poly.pdbx_strand_id
1 'polypeptide(L)'
;MAEILIRALGFLLVIALGYMLKLRKVVRREDAGIFSAIVMNVTLPCTILVSASSVQLGEGLLIPLLFGFAMNLVMDGIGYWEARGRGSRIQSIGFMQISGYNIGTFTLPFVQAFFPVSYLVPVLLFDTGNALMVLGGNYTLAVGLDSER
;
A
#
# COMPACT_ATOMS: atom_id res chain seq x y z
N MET A 1 18.85 -3.64 -18.32
CA MET A 1 18.99 -4.85 -17.48
C MET A 1 19.95 -4.64 -16.32
N ALA A 2 21.23 -4.27 -16.55
CA ALA A 2 22.20 -4.04 -15.47
C ALA A 2 21.75 -2.99 -14.45
N GLU A 3 21.16 -1.88 -14.91
CA GLU A 3 20.66 -0.81 -14.02
C GLU A 3 19.56 -1.30 -13.06
N ILE A 4 18.60 -2.08 -13.56
CA ILE A 4 17.52 -2.68 -12.74
C ILE A 4 18.11 -3.60 -11.68
N LEU A 5 19.11 -4.41 -12.05
CA LEU A 5 19.78 -5.32 -11.12
C LEU A 5 20.54 -4.56 -10.02
N ILE A 6 21.20 -3.45 -10.37
CA ILE A 6 21.89 -2.58 -9.41
C ILE A 6 20.89 -1.96 -8.44
N ARG A 7 19.76 -1.44 -8.93
CA ARG A 7 18.70 -0.88 -8.07
C ARG A 7 18.10 -1.94 -7.14
N ALA A 8 17.89 -3.16 -7.64
CA ALA A 8 17.41 -4.30 -6.85
C ALA A 8 18.39 -4.72 -5.76
N LEU A 9 19.68 -4.86 -6.10
CA LEU A 9 20.73 -5.11 -5.11
C LEU A 9 20.82 -3.98 -4.09
N GLY A 10 20.72 -2.73 -4.51
CA GLY A 10 20.67 -1.57 -3.62
C GLY A 10 19.53 -1.67 -2.60
N PHE A 11 18.31 -1.99 -3.05
CA PHE A 11 17.17 -2.21 -2.17
C PHE A 11 17.41 -3.34 -1.17
N LEU A 12 17.93 -4.48 -1.62
CA LEU A 12 18.23 -5.62 -0.75
C LEU A 12 19.31 -5.27 0.29
N LEU A 13 20.34 -4.52 -0.10
CA LEU A 13 21.39 -4.07 0.80
C LEU A 13 20.86 -3.09 1.85
N VAL A 14 19.96 -2.18 1.48
CA VAL A 14 19.30 -1.26 2.43
C VAL A 14 18.44 -2.04 3.44
N ILE A 15 17.67 -3.02 2.97
CA ILE A 15 16.88 -3.90 3.86
C ILE A 15 17.80 -4.69 4.79
N ALA A 16 18.88 -5.28 4.24
CA ALA A 16 19.86 -6.01 5.02
C ALA A 16 20.54 -5.13 6.09
N LEU A 17 20.90 -3.90 5.72
CA LEU A 17 21.46 -2.91 6.66
C LEU A 17 20.47 -2.60 7.79
N GLY A 18 19.22 -2.31 7.47
CA GLY A 18 18.17 -2.09 8.48
C GLY A 18 18.01 -3.28 9.42
N TYR A 19 18.07 -4.50 8.89
CA TYR A 19 18.03 -5.72 9.68
C TYR A 19 19.27 -5.89 10.57
N MET A 20 20.48 -5.59 10.07
CA MET A 20 21.71 -5.61 10.87
C MET A 20 21.70 -4.58 12.01
N LEU A 21 21.15 -3.39 11.77
CA LEU A 21 20.99 -2.35 12.81
C LEU A 21 20.01 -2.81 13.90
N LYS A 22 18.93 -3.49 13.51
CA LYS A 22 17.99 -4.13 14.45
C LYS A 22 18.69 -5.23 15.28
N LEU A 23 19.50 -6.09 14.64
CA LEU A 23 20.26 -7.15 15.33
C LEU A 23 21.23 -6.59 16.37
N ARG A 24 21.91 -5.49 16.05
CA ARG A 24 22.84 -4.81 16.97
C ARG A 24 22.15 -3.95 18.03
N LYS A 25 20.81 -3.97 18.10
CA LYS A 25 19.97 -3.17 19.02
C LYS A 25 20.19 -1.65 18.92
N VAL A 26 20.75 -1.19 17.79
CA VAL A 26 20.89 0.25 17.49
C VAL A 26 19.52 0.85 17.21
N VAL A 27 18.64 0.09 16.57
CA VAL A 27 17.24 0.44 16.33
C VAL A 27 16.36 -0.52 17.12
N ARG A 28 15.57 0.02 18.04
CA ARG A 28 14.60 -0.71 18.87
C ARG A 28 13.21 -0.67 18.24
N ARG A 29 12.30 -1.50 18.78
CA ARG A 29 10.87 -1.47 18.37
C ARG A 29 10.22 -0.11 18.65
N GLU A 30 10.64 0.56 19.71
CA GLU A 30 10.18 1.89 20.11
C GLU A 30 10.45 2.92 18.99
N ASP A 31 11.62 2.82 18.35
CA ASP A 31 12.04 3.74 17.28
C ASP A 31 11.24 3.53 15.99
N ALA A 32 10.63 2.35 15.78
CA ALA A 32 9.82 2.09 14.60
C ALA A 32 8.62 3.05 14.50
N GLY A 33 8.08 3.48 15.64
CA GLY A 33 7.04 4.51 15.68
C GLY A 33 7.53 5.86 15.18
N ILE A 34 8.76 6.25 15.53
CA ILE A 34 9.40 7.49 15.07
C ILE A 34 9.62 7.43 13.55
N PHE A 35 10.17 6.32 13.04
CA PHE A 35 10.33 6.12 11.60
C PHE A 35 8.99 6.15 10.86
N SER A 36 7.96 5.50 11.39
CA SER A 36 6.61 5.54 10.80
C SER A 36 6.04 6.96 10.78
N ALA A 37 6.22 7.72 11.86
CA ALA A 37 5.78 9.12 11.92
C ALA A 37 6.50 9.99 10.88
N ILE A 38 7.80 9.81 10.67
CA ILE A 38 8.55 10.50 9.62
C ILE A 38 8.01 10.10 8.24
N VAL A 39 7.78 8.81 8.03
CA VAL A 39 7.30 8.31 6.74
C VAL A 39 5.95 8.92 6.39
N MET A 40 5.01 8.85 7.34
CA MET A 40 3.62 9.29 7.17
C MET A 40 3.48 10.81 7.07
N ASN A 41 4.25 11.58 7.86
CA ASN A 41 4.07 13.03 7.94
C ASN A 41 5.00 13.82 7.02
N VAL A 42 6.09 13.22 6.53
CA VAL A 42 7.08 13.93 5.72
C VAL A 42 7.27 13.27 4.36
N THR A 43 7.70 12.02 4.31
CA THR A 43 8.10 11.42 3.02
C THR A 43 6.92 11.12 2.10
N LEU A 44 5.78 10.69 2.64
CA LEU A 44 4.57 10.43 1.85
C LEU A 44 3.98 11.73 1.27
N PRO A 45 3.76 12.81 2.06
CA PRO A 45 3.34 14.09 1.50
C PRO A 45 4.30 14.64 0.44
N CYS A 46 5.61 14.59 0.68
CA CYS A 46 6.60 15.02 -0.31
C CYS A 46 6.53 14.18 -1.60
N THR A 47 6.33 12.87 -1.48
CA THR A 47 6.12 11.97 -2.63
C THR A 47 4.92 12.39 -3.46
N ILE A 48 3.80 12.69 -2.80
CA ILE A 48 2.58 13.14 -3.48
C ILE A 48 2.86 14.46 -4.21
N LEU A 49 3.51 15.43 -3.56
CA LEU A 49 3.84 16.72 -4.18
C LEU A 49 4.76 16.58 -5.41
N VAL A 50 5.80 15.75 -5.33
CA VAL A 50 6.71 15.48 -6.44
C VAL A 50 5.99 14.77 -7.58
N SER A 51 5.08 13.84 -7.27
CA SER A 51 4.28 13.20 -8.30
C SER A 51 3.31 14.19 -8.96
N ALA A 52 2.70 15.09 -8.18
CA ALA A 52 1.71 16.06 -8.63
C ALA A 52 2.30 17.08 -9.62
N SER A 53 3.57 17.49 -9.42
CA SER A 53 4.24 18.41 -10.36
C SER A 53 4.50 17.80 -11.74
N SER A 54 4.49 16.47 -11.84
CA SER A 54 4.62 15.74 -13.10
C SER A 54 3.27 15.43 -13.77
N VAL A 55 2.15 15.82 -13.16
CA VAL A 55 0.80 15.51 -13.65
C VAL A 55 0.43 16.42 -14.81
N GLN A 56 0.22 15.82 -15.98
CA GLN A 56 -0.62 16.39 -17.02
C GLN A 56 -2.04 15.86 -16.78
N LEU A 57 -2.95 16.73 -16.33
CA LEU A 57 -4.34 16.37 -16.06
C LEU A 57 -5.06 16.05 -17.38
N GLY A 58 -4.98 14.79 -17.83
CA GLY A 58 -5.67 14.28 -19.01
C GLY A 58 -6.87 13.41 -18.66
N GLU A 59 -7.74 13.18 -19.64
CA GLU A 59 -9.02 12.44 -19.49
C GLU A 59 -8.86 10.97 -19.03
N GLY A 60 -7.64 10.41 -19.05
CA GLY A 60 -7.35 9.03 -18.62
C GLY A 60 -7.17 8.81 -17.11
N LEU A 61 -7.20 9.86 -16.27
CA LEU A 61 -6.93 9.76 -14.82
C LEU A 61 -8.03 9.05 -14.02
N LEU A 62 -9.24 8.98 -14.57
CA LEU A 62 -10.36 8.24 -13.98
C LEU A 62 -10.17 6.73 -14.06
N ILE A 63 -9.41 6.24 -15.05
CA ILE A 63 -9.23 4.81 -15.29
C ILE A 63 -8.48 4.15 -14.12
N PRO A 64 -7.30 4.63 -13.67
CA PRO A 64 -6.61 4.07 -12.51
C PRO A 64 -7.44 4.11 -11.23
N LEU A 65 -8.22 5.18 -11.03
CA LEU A 65 -9.08 5.34 -9.85
C LEU A 65 -10.17 4.25 -9.80
N LEU A 66 -10.92 4.08 -10.89
CA LEU A 66 -11.96 3.05 -11.00
C LEU A 66 -11.37 1.64 -10.94
N PHE A 67 -10.17 1.46 -11.51
CA PHE A 67 -9.47 0.18 -11.44
C PHE A 67 -9.03 -0.15 -10.00
N GLY A 68 -8.61 0.84 -9.22
CA GLY A 68 -8.34 0.71 -7.78
C GLY A 68 -9.53 0.21 -6.99
N PHE A 69 -10.68 0.82 -7.25
CA PHE A 69 -11.95 0.40 -6.65
C PHE A 69 -12.33 -1.04 -7.05
N ALA A 70 -12.30 -1.35 -8.35
CA ALA A 70 -12.70 -2.65 -8.87
C ALA A 70 -11.76 -3.77 -8.37
N MET A 71 -10.45 -3.54 -8.36
CA MET A 71 -9.49 -4.53 -7.89
C MET A 71 -9.56 -4.74 -6.37
N ASN A 72 -9.88 -3.70 -5.61
CA ASN A 72 -10.15 -3.85 -4.18
C ASN A 72 -11.32 -4.83 -3.95
N LEU A 73 -12.46 -4.66 -4.64
CA LEU A 73 -13.59 -5.59 -4.57
C LEU A 73 -13.24 -7.04 -4.96
N VAL A 74 -12.37 -7.21 -5.95
CA VAL A 74 -11.90 -8.55 -6.36
C VAL A 74 -11.09 -9.19 -5.24
N MET A 75 -10.14 -8.46 -4.64
CA MET A 75 -9.33 -8.98 -3.52
C MET A 75 -10.16 -9.25 -2.28
N ASP A 76 -11.13 -8.40 -1.99
CA ASP A 76 -12.12 -8.59 -0.95
C ASP A 76 -12.89 -9.91 -1.13
N GLY A 77 -13.34 -10.18 -2.36
CA GLY A 77 -13.98 -11.46 -2.71
C GLY A 77 -13.06 -12.66 -2.49
N ILE A 78 -11.78 -12.54 -2.85
CA ILE A 78 -10.76 -13.58 -2.62
C ILE A 78 -10.55 -13.80 -1.11
N GLY A 79 -10.42 -12.73 -0.32
CA GLY A 79 -10.23 -12.79 1.12
C GLY A 79 -11.42 -13.45 1.83
N TYR A 80 -12.65 -13.13 1.40
CA TYR A 80 -13.85 -13.79 1.87
C TYR A 80 -13.85 -15.30 1.55
N TRP A 81 -13.46 -15.66 0.33
CA TRP A 81 -13.41 -17.06 -0.09
C TRP A 81 -12.34 -17.86 0.66
N GLU A 82 -11.14 -17.30 0.87
CA GLU A 82 -10.05 -17.94 1.61
C GLU A 82 -10.39 -18.14 3.09
N ALA A 83 -11.11 -17.20 3.69
CA ALA A 83 -11.56 -17.27 5.07
C ALA A 83 -12.87 -18.05 5.25
N ARG A 84 -13.43 -18.67 4.20
CA ARG A 84 -14.66 -19.46 4.27
C ARG A 84 -14.51 -20.58 5.30
N GLY A 85 -15.41 -20.61 6.29
CA GLY A 85 -15.41 -21.60 7.37
C GLY A 85 -14.50 -21.31 8.57
N ARG A 86 -13.76 -20.19 8.58
CA ARG A 86 -12.88 -19.79 9.70
C ARG A 86 -13.55 -18.88 10.76
N GLY A 87 -14.86 -18.65 10.63
CA GLY A 87 -15.65 -17.80 11.53
C GLY A 87 -15.68 -16.33 11.09
N SER A 88 -16.80 -15.64 11.37
CA SER A 88 -17.09 -14.30 10.84
C SER A 88 -16.01 -13.27 11.16
N ARG A 89 -15.53 -13.21 12.41
CA ARG A 89 -14.46 -12.29 12.81
C ARG A 89 -13.16 -12.46 12.00
N ILE A 90 -12.75 -13.70 11.71
CA ILE A 90 -11.54 -13.95 10.91
C ILE A 90 -11.78 -13.58 9.44
N GLN A 91 -13.00 -13.78 8.94
CA GLN A 91 -13.41 -13.34 7.61
C GLN A 91 -13.34 -11.82 7.48
N SER A 92 -13.92 -11.08 8.41
CA SER A 92 -13.89 -9.62 8.42
C SER A 92 -12.46 -9.05 8.50
N ILE A 93 -11.58 -9.69 9.29
CA ILE A 93 -10.16 -9.27 9.37
C ILE A 93 -9.40 -9.61 8.08
N GLY A 94 -9.56 -10.82 7.54
CA GLY A 94 -8.89 -11.25 6.31
C GLY A 94 -9.30 -10.41 5.11
N PHE A 95 -10.58 -10.10 5.02
CA PHE A 95 -11.19 -9.21 4.04
C PHE A 95 -10.53 -7.83 4.03
N MET A 96 -10.42 -7.16 5.19
CA MET A 96 -9.80 -5.83 5.27
C MET A 96 -8.28 -5.83 5.03
N GLN A 97 -7.57 -6.91 5.38
CA GLN A 97 -6.11 -6.94 5.26
C GLN A 97 -5.62 -7.25 3.85
N ILE A 98 -6.32 -8.10 3.09
CA ILE A 98 -5.85 -8.54 1.77
C ILE A 98 -5.95 -7.42 0.72
N SER A 99 -6.99 -6.58 0.82
CA SER A 99 -7.28 -5.50 -0.12
C SER A 99 -6.61 -4.18 0.24
N GLY A 100 -5.87 -4.13 1.35
CA GLY A 100 -5.13 -2.93 1.74
C GLY A 100 -3.94 -2.60 0.82
N TYR A 101 -3.36 -3.60 0.14
CA TYR A 101 -2.18 -3.53 -0.76
C TYR A 101 -0.89 -2.90 -0.21
N ASN A 102 -0.95 -2.17 0.90
CA ASN A 102 0.14 -1.43 1.51
C ASN A 102 0.88 -0.51 0.52
N ILE A 103 0.12 0.18 -0.34
CA ILE A 103 0.73 0.96 -1.44
C ILE A 103 1.64 2.06 -0.91
N GLY A 104 1.18 2.81 0.09
CA GLY A 104 1.97 3.86 0.74
C GLY A 104 3.35 3.39 1.21
N THR A 105 3.41 2.31 1.98
CA THR A 105 4.66 1.90 2.66
C THR A 105 5.53 0.97 1.83
N PHE A 106 4.95 0.20 0.90
CA PHE A 106 5.67 -0.83 0.16
C PHE A 106 5.73 -0.58 -1.34
N THR A 107 4.57 -0.38 -1.99
CA THR A 107 4.51 -0.26 -3.45
C THR A 107 5.12 1.06 -3.94
N LEU A 108 4.86 2.19 -3.26
CA LEU A 108 5.38 3.49 -3.67
C LEU A 108 6.91 3.55 -3.67
N PRO A 109 7.64 3.18 -2.59
CA PRO A 109 9.10 3.13 -2.61
C PRO A 109 9.65 2.25 -3.71
N PHE A 110 9.00 1.12 -3.99
CA PHE A 110 9.38 0.23 -5.08
C PHE A 110 9.18 0.89 -6.45
N VAL A 111 8.02 1.49 -6.70
CA VAL A 111 7.76 2.17 -7.98
C VAL A 111 8.72 3.33 -8.20
N GLN A 112 8.97 4.14 -7.17
CA GLN A 112 9.96 5.23 -7.20
C GLN A 112 11.37 4.74 -7.54
N ALA A 113 11.73 3.57 -7.04
CA ALA A 113 13.04 3.00 -7.25
C ALA A 113 13.24 2.44 -8.66
N PHE A 114 12.24 1.82 -9.27
CA PHE A 114 12.43 1.08 -10.52
C PHE A 114 11.82 1.74 -11.75
N PHE A 115 10.88 2.66 -11.57
CA PHE A 115 10.10 3.24 -12.67
C PHE A 115 10.30 4.76 -12.78
N PRO A 116 10.01 5.34 -13.95
CA PRO A 116 9.97 6.79 -14.10
C PRO A 116 8.92 7.43 -13.18
N VAL A 117 9.17 8.68 -12.76
CA VAL A 117 8.30 9.45 -11.86
C VAL A 117 6.85 9.55 -12.39
N SER A 118 6.65 9.52 -13.71
CA SER A 118 5.32 9.54 -14.33
C SER A 118 4.43 8.36 -13.93
N TYR A 119 4.99 7.24 -13.47
CA TYR A 119 4.24 6.07 -13.00
C TYR A 119 3.68 6.25 -11.58
N LEU A 120 4.14 7.25 -10.83
CA LEU A 120 3.64 7.51 -9.48
C LEU A 120 2.19 8.00 -9.50
N VAL A 121 1.83 8.84 -10.47
CA VAL A 121 0.49 9.42 -10.62
C VAL A 121 -0.60 8.34 -10.73
N PRO A 122 -0.54 7.38 -11.68
CA PRO A 122 -1.57 6.35 -11.78
C PRO A 122 -1.59 5.42 -10.55
N VAL A 123 -0.44 5.16 -9.92
CA VAL A 123 -0.38 4.33 -8.69
C VAL A 123 -1.04 5.03 -7.51
N LEU A 124 -0.82 6.35 -7.35
CA LEU A 124 -1.47 7.14 -6.31
C LEU A 124 -2.97 7.30 -6.54
N LEU A 125 -3.40 7.42 -7.80
CA LEU A 125 -4.83 7.44 -8.14
C LEU A 125 -5.50 6.10 -7.89
N PHE A 126 -4.83 4.99 -8.23
CA PHE A 126 -5.29 3.66 -7.84
C PHE A 126 -5.41 3.56 -6.31
N ASP A 127 -4.40 4.01 -5.57
CA ASP A 127 -4.42 3.98 -4.09
C ASP A 127 -5.51 4.88 -3.52
N THR A 128 -5.82 5.99 -4.18
CA THR A 128 -6.94 6.88 -3.79
C THR A 128 -8.28 6.13 -3.92
N GLY A 129 -8.48 5.41 -5.03
CA GLY A 129 -9.69 4.58 -5.22
C GLY A 129 -9.77 3.43 -4.23
N ASN A 130 -8.63 2.80 -3.95
CA ASN A 130 -8.49 1.76 -2.94
C ASN A 130 -8.80 2.27 -1.53
N ALA A 131 -8.28 3.44 -1.15
CA ALA A 131 -8.48 4.03 0.17
C ALA A 131 -9.95 4.36 0.45
N LEU A 132 -10.71 4.79 -0.56
CA LEU A 132 -12.16 5.00 -0.45
C LEU A 132 -12.89 3.70 -0.09
N MET A 133 -12.50 2.58 -0.69
CA MET A 133 -13.03 1.27 -0.34
C MET A 133 -12.59 0.85 1.06
N VAL A 134 -11.29 0.87 1.37
CA VAL A 134 -10.78 0.42 2.67
C VAL A 134 -11.39 1.21 3.84
N LEU A 135 -11.52 2.54 3.72
CA LEU A 135 -12.05 3.40 4.78
C LEU A 135 -13.57 3.35 4.92
N GLY A 136 -14.30 3.18 3.82
CA GLY A 136 -15.77 3.20 3.80
C GLY A 136 -16.37 1.83 3.49
N GLY A 137 -16.17 1.37 2.26
CA GLY A 137 -16.75 0.12 1.75
C GLY A 137 -16.40 -1.09 2.60
N ASN A 138 -15.11 -1.36 2.79
CA ASN A 138 -14.64 -2.60 3.39
C ASN A 138 -14.96 -2.66 4.87
N TYR A 139 -14.88 -1.50 5.54
CA TYR A 139 -15.30 -1.36 6.91
C TYR A 139 -16.79 -1.69 7.08
N THR A 140 -17.66 -1.12 6.23
CA THR A 140 -19.11 -1.40 6.29
C THR A 140 -19.45 -2.86 5.98
N LEU A 141 -18.79 -3.47 4.99
CA LEU A 141 -18.96 -4.88 4.65
C LEU A 141 -18.46 -5.81 5.76
N ALA A 142 -17.32 -5.49 6.37
CA ALA A 142 -16.76 -6.24 7.49
C ALA A 142 -17.65 -6.18 8.74
N VAL A 143 -18.27 -5.03 9.03
CA VAL A 143 -19.24 -4.86 10.12
C VAL A 143 -20.53 -5.63 9.83
N GLY A 144 -21.02 -5.59 8.59
CA GLY A 144 -22.21 -6.36 8.19
C GLY A 144 -22.03 -7.87 8.40
N LEU A 145 -20.84 -8.40 8.07
CA LEU A 145 -20.50 -9.81 8.30
C LEU A 145 -20.44 -10.18 9.80
N ASP A 146 -19.99 -9.27 10.66
CA ASP A 146 -19.91 -9.48 12.11
C ASP A 146 -21.29 -9.34 12.79
N SER A 147 -22.19 -8.54 12.20
CA SER A 147 -23.56 -8.25 12.69
C SER A 147 -24.63 -9.28 12.29
N GLU A 148 -24.36 -10.21 11.38
CA GLU A 148 -25.30 -11.30 11.02
C GLU A 148 -25.39 -12.41 12.10
N ARG A 149 -25.16 -12.08 13.38
CA ARG A 149 -25.38 -12.92 14.56
C ARG A 149 -26.00 -12.13 15.69
#